data_AF-A0A1M6KIK0-F1
#
_entry.id   AF-A0A1M6KIK0-F1
#
_cell.length_a   1.000
_cell.length_b   1.000
_cell.length_c   1.000
_cell.angle_alpha   90.00
_cell.angle_beta   90.00
_cell.angle_gamma   90.00
#
_symmetry.space_group_name_H-M   'P 1'
#
loop_
_entity.id
_entity.type
_entity.pdbx_description
1 polymer ?
#
loop_
_entity_poly.entity_id
_entity_poly.type
_entity_poly.pdbx_seq_one_letter_code
_entity_poly.pdbx_strand_id
1 'polypeptide(L)' 'MLKERAPQQMKFELVCIDQLVPEDHLLRKIDKYIDFSFIYEKTTPYYCQDNGRPPVDPIVLFKMIFIGYLYGIR' A
#
# COMPACT_ATOMS: atom_id res chain seq x y z
N MET A 1 -15.97 -22.11 -45.13
CA MET A 1 -16.07 -23.10 -44.03
C MET A 1 -16.32 -22.34 -42.73
N LEU A 2 -17.38 -22.71 -42.00
CA LEU A 2 -17.62 -22.22 -40.64
C LEU A 2 -16.52 -22.77 -39.73
N LYS A 3 -15.72 -21.89 -39.10
CA LYS A 3 -14.78 -22.31 -38.06
C LYS A 3 -15.56 -22.50 -36.77
N GLU A 4 -15.56 -23.71 -36.24
CA GLU A 4 -16.05 -23.96 -34.88
C GLU A 4 -15.20 -23.18 -33.87
N ARG A 5 -15.87 -22.54 -32.91
CA ARG A 5 -15.18 -21.84 -31.81
C ARG A 5 -14.48 -22.87 -30.95
N ALA A 6 -13.15 -22.77 -30.85
CA ALA A 6 -12.37 -23.58 -29.92
C ALA A 6 -12.88 -23.37 -28.48
N PRO A 7 -12.88 -24.42 -27.64
CA PRO A 7 -13.28 -24.30 -26.25
C PRO A 7 -12.39 -23.28 -25.53
N GLN A 8 -13.03 -22.30 -24.88
CA GLN A 8 -12.33 -21.26 -24.17
C GLN A 8 -11.79 -21.82 -22.84
N GLN A 9 -10.55 -22.29 -22.84
CA GLN A 9 -9.85 -22.74 -21.63
C GLN A 9 -9.67 -21.55 -20.69
N MET A 10 -10.36 -21.54 -19.54
CA MET A 10 -10.05 -20.59 -18.47
C MET A 10 -8.71 -20.96 -17.85
N LYS A 11 -7.79 -19.99 -17.79
CA LYS A 11 -6.50 -20.12 -17.10
C LYS A 11 -6.57 -19.33 -15.79
N PHE A 12 -6.10 -19.94 -14.70
CA PHE A 12 -5.90 -19.25 -13.44
C PHE A 12 -4.45 -18.80 -13.34
N GLU A 13 -4.23 -17.56 -12.89
CA GLU A 13 -2.91 -17.03 -12.56
C GLU A 13 -2.85 -16.73 -11.07
N LEU A 14 -1.82 -17.24 -10.41
CA LEU A 14 -1.50 -16.90 -9.02
C LEU A 14 -0.42 -15.83 -9.05
N VAL A 15 -0.74 -14.66 -8.49
CA VAL A 15 0.17 -13.51 -8.48
C VAL A 15 0.42 -13.10 -7.03
N CYS A 16 1.70 -12.99 -6.67
CA CYS A 16 2.11 -12.36 -5.43
C CYS A 16 2.30 -10.86 -5.66
N ILE A 17 1.47 -10.02 -5.04
CA ILE A 17 1.50 -8.56 -5.26
C ILE A 17 2.87 -7.98 -4.89
N ASP A 18 3.50 -8.49 -3.82
CA ASP A 18 4.82 -8.00 -3.39
C ASP A 18 5.89 -8.22 -4.47
N GLN A 19 5.81 -9.34 -5.21
CA GLN A 19 6.75 -9.66 -6.29
C GLN A 19 6.55 -8.77 -7.54
N LEU A 20 5.45 -8.03 -7.64
CA LEU A 20 5.23 -7.08 -8.73
C LEU A 20 6.02 -5.78 -8.55
N VAL A 21 6.49 -5.50 -7.32
CA VAL A 21 7.28 -4.30 -7.01
C VAL A 21 8.78 -4.64 -7.16
N PRO A 22 9.53 -3.98 -8.07
CA PRO A 22 10.96 -4.22 -8.25
C PRO A 22 11.75 -4.13 -6.94
N GLU A 23 12.77 -4.97 -6.77
CA GLU A 23 13.57 -5.02 -5.54
C GLU A 23 14.33 -3.71 -5.26
N ASP A 24 14.71 -2.99 -6.33
CA ASP A 24 15.42 -1.72 -6.26
C ASP A 24 14.49 -0.50 -6.16
N HIS A 25 13.18 -0.73 -6.08
CA HIS A 25 12.16 0.32 -6.05
C HIS A 25 12.33 1.26 -4.85
N LEU A 26 12.09 2.57 -5.09
CA LEU A 26 12.28 3.62 -4.09
C LEU A 26 11.51 3.35 -2.79
N LEU A 27 10.24 2.93 -2.88
CA LEU A 27 9.43 2.68 -1.68
C LEU A 27 9.97 1.53 -0.82
N ARG A 28 10.61 0.51 -1.42
CA ARG A 28 11.29 -0.56 -0.64
C ARG A 28 12.49 -0.01 0.12
N LYS A 29 13.25 0.90 -0.49
CA LYS A 29 14.37 1.58 0.19
C LYS A 29 13.86 2.45 1.34
N ILE A 30 12.80 3.21 1.11
CA ILE A 30 12.17 4.06 2.13
C ILE A 30 11.71 3.21 3.32
N ASP A 31 10.95 2.14 3.08
CA ASP A 31 10.44 1.28 4.14
C ASP A 31 11.57 0.57 4.91
N LYS A 32 12.68 0.23 4.22
CA LYS A 32 13.87 -0.35 4.84
C LYS A 32 14.65 0.63 5.74
N TYR A 33 14.76 1.89 5.35
CA TYR A 33 15.67 2.85 6.00
C TYR A 33 14.97 3.87 6.90
N ILE A 34 13.64 4.00 6.83
CA ILE A 34 12.87 4.94 7.64
C ILE A 34 11.98 4.15 8.58
N ASP A 35 12.26 4.25 9.88
CA ASP A 35 11.31 3.85 10.91
C ASP A 35 10.27 4.95 11.08
N PHE A 36 8.99 4.61 10.87
CA PHE A 36 7.86 5.53 10.99
C PHE A 36 7.25 5.56 12.40
N SER A 37 7.79 4.81 13.36
CA SER A 37 7.32 4.76 14.75
C SER A 37 7.21 6.16 15.40
N PHE A 38 8.08 7.11 15.02
CA PHE A 38 8.05 8.50 15.49
C PHE A 38 6.71 9.20 15.24
N ILE A 39 5.92 8.74 14.25
CA ILE A 39 4.61 9.31 13.96
C ILE A 39 3.65 9.04 15.11
N TYR A 40 3.72 7.86 15.74
CA TYR A 40 2.90 7.56 16.92
C TYR A 40 3.25 8.50 18.07
N GLU A 41 4.54 8.73 18.34
CA GLU A 41 4.98 9.66 19.40
C GLU A 41 4.40 11.06 19.19
N LYS A 42 4.40 11.54 17.94
CA LYS A 42 3.88 12.87 17.60
C LYS A 42 2.36 12.96 17.60
N THR A 43 1.67 11.87 17.27
CA THR A 43 0.22 11.90 17.07
C THR A 43 -0.56 11.50 18.31
N THR A 44 -0.01 10.65 19.19
CA THR A 44 -0.66 10.14 20.40
C THR A 44 -1.40 11.21 21.22
N PRO A 45 -0.85 12.42 21.49
CA PRO A 45 -1.56 13.44 22.27
C PRO A 45 -2.88 13.94 21.66
N TYR A 46 -3.08 13.72 20.36
CA TYR A 46 -4.26 14.15 19.62
C TYR A 46 -5.31 13.06 19.44
N TYR A 47 -5.03 11.83 19.89
CA TYR A 47 -5.95 10.69 19.80
C TYR A 47 -6.50 10.32 21.18
N CYS A 48 -7.81 10.04 21.21
CA CYS A 48 -8.45 9.47 22.39
C CYS A 48 -8.05 7.99 22.53
N GLN A 49 -7.71 7.58 23.75
CA GLN A 49 -7.21 6.22 24.03
C GLN A 49 -8.34 5.20 24.21
N ASP A 50 -9.51 5.63 24.65
CA ASP A 50 -10.54 4.76 25.22
C ASP A 50 -11.97 5.07 24.73
N ASN A 51 -12.15 6.06 23.86
CA ASN A 51 -13.47 6.45 23.38
C ASN A 51 -13.47 6.85 21.90
N GLY A 52 -14.64 6.69 21.27
CA GLY A 52 -14.89 7.06 19.89
C GLY A 52 -14.71 5.92 18.90
N ARG A 53 -14.71 6.28 17.60
CA ARG A 53 -14.53 5.34 16.50
C ARG A 53 -13.04 5.00 16.38
N PRO A 54 -12.66 3.71 16.18
CA PRO A 54 -11.29 3.34 15.89
C PRO A 54 -10.73 4.16 14.71
N PRO A 55 -9.62 4.88 14.90
CA PRO A 55 -9.05 5.69 13.83
C PRO A 55 -8.36 4.82 12.78
N VAL A 56 -8.16 5.39 11.59
CA VAL A 56 -7.15 4.86 10.66
C VAL A 56 -5.78 5.05 11.32
N ASP A 57 -4.91 4.06 11.15
CA ASP A 57 -3.53 4.11 11.64
C ASP A 57 -2.82 5.41 11.16
N PRO A 58 -2.23 6.20 12.07
CA PRO A 58 -1.62 7.47 11.72
C PRO A 58 -0.40 7.33 10.79
N ILE A 59 0.34 6.21 10.86
CA ILE A 59 1.41 5.89 9.91
C ILE A 59 0.82 5.65 8.52
N VAL A 60 -0.30 4.91 8.43
CA VAL A 60 -0.96 4.66 7.14
C VAL A 60 -1.43 5.96 6.51
N LEU A 61 -2.08 6.84 7.29
CA LEU A 61 -2.53 8.14 6.81
C LEU A 61 -1.36 8.99 6.30
N PHE A 62 -0.25 9.01 7.05
CA PHE A 62 0.96 9.69 6.62
C PHE A 62 1.54 9.09 5.34
N LYS A 63 1.66 7.75 5.25
CA LYS A 63 2.19 7.06 4.07
C LYS A 63 1.36 7.36 2.81
N MET A 64 0.03 7.48 2.93
CA MET A 64 -0.84 7.89 1.81
C MET A 64 -0.47 9.27 1.26
N ILE A 65 -0.33 10.26 2.14
CA ILE A 65 0.07 11.63 1.75
C ILE A 65 1.50 11.64 1.22
N PHE A 66 2.40 10.89 1.85
CA PHE A 66 3.80 10.81 1.47
C PHE A 66 3.99 10.20 0.08
N ILE A 67 3.24 9.16 -0.27
CA ILE A 67 3.19 8.63 -1.64
C ILE A 67 2.73 9.72 -2.61
N GLY A 68 1.66 10.45 -2.28
CA GLY A 68 1.18 11.56 -3.11
C GLY A 68 2.26 12.61 -3.36
N TYR A 69 3.01 12.97 -2.31
CA TYR A 69 4.15 13.88 -2.42
C TYR A 69 5.28 13.33 -3.30
N LEU A 70 5.69 12.07 -3.09
CA LEU A 70 6.80 11.44 -3.82
C LEU A 70 6.55 11.33 -5.32
N TYR A 71 5.29 11.08 -5.71
CA TYR A 71 4.91 10.89 -7.12
C TYR A 71 4.21 12.11 -7.74
N GLY A 72 4.09 13.21 -7.00
CA GLY A 72 3.45 14.44 -7.48
C GLY A 72 1.96 14.29 -7.79
N ILE A 73 1.25 13.41 -7.06
CA ILE A 73 -0.19 13.21 -7.20
C ILE A 73 -0.90 14.42 -6.58
N ARG A 74 -1.74 15.10 -7.37
CA ARG A 74 -2.50 16.30 -6.99
C ARG A 74 -3.99 16.07 -7.12
#